data_AF-A0A923XXT7-F1
#
_entry.id   AF-A0A923XXT7-F1
#
_cell.length_a   1.000
_cell.length_b   1.000
_cell.length_c   1.000
_cell.angle_alpha   90.00
_cell.angle_beta   90.00
_cell.angle_gamma   90.00
#
_symmetry.space_group_name_H-M   'P 1'
#
loop_
_entity.id
_entity.type
_entity.pdbx_description
1 polymer ?
#
loop_
_entity_poly.entity_id
_entity_poly.type
_entity_poly.pdbx_seq_one_letter_code
_entity_poly.pdbx_strand_id
1 'polypeptide(L)' 'MPRSIVFTENAPAPPASYSQAVRAAGLIFVSGTAPADPATGQLIEGTAA' A
#
# COMPACT_ATOMS: atom_id res chain seq x y z
N MET A 1 4.53 17.88 14.15
CA MET A 1 5.23 17.33 12.97
C MET A 1 4.18 16.99 11.90
N PRO A 2 4.33 17.42 10.64
CA PRO A 2 3.37 17.07 9.60
C PRO A 2 3.51 15.59 9.22
N ARG A 3 2.37 14.92 9.06
CA ARG A 3 2.29 13.60 8.41
C ARG A 3 1.94 13.79 6.94
N SER A 4 2.54 13.02 6.05
CA SER A 4 2.17 12.99 4.64
C SER A 4 1.73 11.59 4.23
N ILE A 5 0.60 11.50 3.54
CA ILE A 5 0.13 10.26 2.93
C ILE A 5 1.01 9.96 1.73
N VAL A 6 1.44 8.71 1.62
CA VAL A 6 2.13 8.18 0.45
C VAL A 6 1.14 7.34 -0.33
N PHE A 7 1.01 7.65 -1.62
CA PHE A 7 0.13 6.94 -2.56
C PHE A 7 0.85 6.77 -3.90
N THR A 8 0.66 5.61 -4.54
CA THR A 8 1.13 5.30 -5.89
C THR A 8 0.13 4.38 -6.58
N GLU A 9 0.00 4.54 -7.89
CA GLU A 9 -0.84 3.68 -8.75
C GLU A 9 -0.16 2.33 -9.05
N ASN A 10 1.14 2.21 -8.76
CA ASN A 10 1.92 0.99 -8.98
C ASN A 10 1.82 -0.02 -7.82
N ALA A 11 0.98 0.24 -6.83
CA ALA A 11 0.72 -0.64 -5.71
C ALA A 11 -0.78 -0.87 -5.56
N PRO A 12 -1.21 -2.00 -4.96
CA PRO A 12 -2.63 -2.25 -4.71
C PRO A 12 -3.30 -1.06 -4.02
N ALA A 13 -4.48 -0.71 -4.52
CA ALA A 13 -5.28 0.34 -3.91
C ALA A 13 -5.63 -0.05 -2.47
N PRO A 14 -5.38 0.82 -1.48
CA PRO A 14 -5.77 0.53 -0.11
C PRO A 14 -7.30 0.67 0.04
N PRO A 15 -7.94 -0.09 0.95
CA PRO A 15 -9.26 0.23 1.47
C PRO A 15 -9.32 1.64 2.04
N ALA A 16 -10.53 2.22 2.06
CA ALA A 16 -10.76 3.59 2.54
C ALA A 16 -10.34 3.84 4.00
N SER A 17 -10.12 2.78 4.79
CA SER A 17 -9.74 2.86 6.19
C SER A 17 -8.26 3.17 6.43
N TYR A 18 -7.38 3.00 5.43
CA TYR A 18 -5.95 3.22 5.60
C TYR A 18 -5.24 3.74 4.34
N SER A 19 -3.99 4.18 4.52
CA SER A 19 -3.10 4.62 3.44
C SER A 19 -2.06 3.56 3.12
N GLN A 20 -1.56 3.51 1.87
CA GLN A 20 -0.47 2.58 1.50
C GLN A 20 0.76 2.77 2.40
N ALA A 21 1.15 4.02 2.64
CA ALA A 21 2.11 4.35 3.69
C ALA A 21 1.88 5.76 4.24
N VAL A 22 2.47 6.03 5.39
CA VAL A 22 2.52 7.36 6.01
C VAL A 22 3.97 7.71 6.30
N ARG A 23 4.40 8.89 5.84
CA ARG A 23 5.69 9.47 6.22
C ARG A 23 5.49 10.46 7.36
N ALA A 24 6.25 10.26 8.44
CA ALA A 24 6.23 11.13 9.62
C ALA A 24 7.56 11.00 10.37
N ALA A 25 8.04 12.11 10.95
CA ALA A 25 9.24 12.13 11.80
C ALA A 25 10.50 11.49 11.16
N GLY A 26 10.66 11.62 9.85
CA GLY A 26 11.80 11.03 9.12
C GLY A 26 11.67 9.51 8.83
N LEU A 27 10.58 8.89 9.24
CA LEU A 27 10.28 7.48 9.01
C LEU A 27 9.15 7.32 7.98
N ILE A 28 9.10 6.14 7.37
CA ILE A 28 8.00 5.71 6.49
C ILE A 28 7.40 4.43 7.10
N PHE A 29 6.12 4.51 7.45
CA PHE A 29 5.35 3.39 7.96
C PHE A 29 4.53 2.81 6.82
N VAL A 30 4.89 1.60 6.38
CA VAL A 30 4.26 0.92 5.25
C VAL A 30 3.20 -0.04 5.76
N SER A 31 2.01 0.02 5.16
CA SER A 31 0.91 -0.90 5.49
C SER A 31 1.19 -2.31 4.92
N GLY A 32 0.60 -3.33 5.53
CA GLY A 32 0.61 -4.66 4.92
C GLY A 32 -0.14 -4.66 3.58
N THR A 33 0.43 -5.28 2.57
CA THR A 33 -0.13 -5.33 1.21
C THR A 33 -0.43 -6.78 0.82
N ALA A 34 -1.62 -7.02 0.28
CA ALA A 34 -1.94 -8.29 -0.36
C ALA A 34 -1.23 -8.43 -1.71
N PRO A 35 -0.97 -9.66 -2.20
CA PRO A 35 -0.44 -9.90 -3.54
C PRO A 35 -1.55 -9.72 -4.59
N ALA A 36 -2.01 -8.48 -4.74
CA ALA A 36 -2.97 -8.10 -5.75
C ALA A 36 -2.27 -7.36 -6.89
N ASP A 37 -2.75 -7.54 -8.11
CA ASP A 37 -2.31 -6.75 -9.26
C ASP A 37 -2.83 -5.30 -9.11
N PRO A 38 -1.96 -4.27 -9.14
CA PRO A 38 -2.38 -2.87 -9.03
C PRO A 38 -3.34 -2.40 -10.13
N ALA A 39 -3.26 -2.99 -11.33
CA ALA A 39 -4.08 -2.60 -12.48
C ALA A 39 -5.49 -3.21 -12.42
N THR A 40 -5.60 -4.47 -11.96
CA THR A 40 -6.87 -5.21 -11.96
C THR A 40 -7.52 -5.29 -10.57
N GLY A 41 -6.74 -5.11 -9.51
CA GLY A 41 -7.16 -5.33 -8.12
C GLY A 41 -7.38 -6.80 -7.76
N GLN A 42 -7.11 -7.73 -8.69
CA GLN A 42 -7.31 -9.16 -8.46
C GLN A 42 -6.11 -9.76 -7.73
N LEU A 43 -6.37 -10.74 -6.87
CA LEU A 43 -5.31 -11.53 -6.27
C LEU A 43 -4.57 -12.29 -7.36
N ILE A 44 -3.25 -12.21 -7.34
CA ILE A 44 -2.39 -12.94 -8.25
C ILE A 44 -2.40 -14.41 -7.78
N GLU A 45 -2.81 -15.32 -8.65
CA GLU A 45 -2.77 -16.75 -8.38
C GLU A 45 -1.33 -17.26 -8.48
N GLY A 46 -0.83 -17.82 -7.38
CA GLY A 46 0.54 -18.31 -7.25
C GLY A 46 1.00 -18.17 -5.79
N THR A 47 1.59 -19.22 -5.24
CA THR A 47 1.98 -19.22 -3.83
C THR A 47 3.11 -18.24 -3.55
N ALA A 48 2.98 -17.46 -2.48
CA ALA A 48 4.14 -16.99 -1.74
C ALA A 48 4.88 -18.25 -1.25
N ALA A 49 6.11 -18.45 -1.73
CA ALA A 49 6.98 -19.52 -1.26
C ALA A 49 7.35 -19.33 0.22
#